data_AF-A0A1S4CVN9-F1
#
_entry.id   AF-A0A1S4CVN9-F1
#
_cell.length_a   1.000
_cell.length_b   1.000
_cell.length_c   1.000
_cell.angle_alpha   90.00
_cell.angle_beta   90.00
_cell.angle_gamma   90.00
#
_symmetry.space_group_name_H-M   'P 1'
#
loop_
_entity.id
_entity.type
_entity.pdbx_description
1 polymer ?
#
loop_
_entity_poly.entity_id
_entity_poly.type
_entity_poly.pdbx_seq_one_letter_code
_entity_poly.pdbx_strand_id
1 'polypeptide(L)'
;MASYSANNRSISLPSRSHPATEKIEEEFSKFQTWENSASSTAEAVYNGLLGLREVHRYISDLLNLPQTLQALSKCQDKKWVDEILDKFMRFLDICETTRELVSQFKEIVKDVQSLLRRRKGDLSITNYTSFRKKMKKDAKS
;
A
#
# COMPACT_ATOMS: atom_id res chain seq x y z
N MET A 1 27.21 -30.88 52.91
CA MET A 1 26.38 -29.67 52.74
C MET A 1 26.20 -29.44 51.26
N ALA A 2 25.01 -29.70 50.70
CA ALA A 2 24.73 -29.49 49.29
C ALA A 2 24.30 -28.02 49.09
N SER A 3 25.03 -27.29 48.25
CA SER A 3 24.71 -25.90 47.91
C SER A 3 23.73 -25.90 46.74
N TYR A 4 22.51 -25.41 46.96
CA TYR A 4 21.51 -25.23 45.91
C TYR A 4 21.85 -23.96 45.11
N SER A 5 22.25 -24.14 43.84
CA SER A 5 22.33 -23.04 42.88
C SER A 5 20.92 -22.76 42.35
N ALA A 6 20.30 -21.69 42.84
CA ALA A 6 19.03 -21.20 42.33
C ALA A 6 19.25 -20.55 40.95
N ASN A 7 18.85 -21.26 39.90
CA ASN A 7 18.88 -20.77 38.53
C ASN A 7 17.72 -19.78 38.34
N ASN A 8 17.98 -18.48 38.54
CA ASN A 8 17.05 -17.40 38.22
C ASN A 8 16.89 -17.30 36.69
N ARG A 9 16.02 -18.15 36.12
CA ARG A 9 15.59 -18.02 34.72
C ARG A 9 14.62 -16.85 34.64
N SER A 10 15.07 -15.71 34.15
CA SER A 10 14.22 -14.59 33.78
C SER A 10 13.20 -15.05 32.75
N ILE A 11 11.92 -15.07 33.16
CA ILE A 11 10.77 -15.24 32.27
C ILE A 11 10.53 -13.90 31.58
N SER A 12 11.26 -13.62 30.50
CA SER A 12 10.90 -12.51 29.63
C SER A 12 9.58 -12.88 28.94
N LEU A 13 8.52 -12.14 29.25
CA LEU A 13 7.31 -12.13 28.44
C LEU A 13 7.70 -11.80 26.99
N PRO A 14 7.04 -12.40 25.98
CA PRO A 14 7.29 -12.02 24.60
C PRO A 14 7.13 -10.50 24.47
N SER A 15 8.15 -9.86 23.91
CA SER A 15 8.15 -8.42 23.65
C SER A 15 6.90 -8.09 22.82
N ARG A 16 5.99 -7.29 23.40
CA ARG A 16 4.80 -6.85 22.68
C ARG A 16 5.24 -5.97 21.50
N SER A 17 4.73 -6.27 20.31
CA SER A 17 4.99 -5.48 19.11
C SER A 17 4.61 -4.02 19.33
N HIS A 18 5.28 -3.10 18.62
CA HIS A 18 4.94 -1.69 18.73
C HIS A 18 3.54 -1.46 18.13
N PRO A 19 2.67 -0.61 18.71
CA PRO A 19 1.33 -0.38 18.17
C PRO A 19 1.30 0.08 16.69
N ALA A 20 2.37 0.71 16.20
CA ALA A 20 2.50 1.06 14.78
C ALA A 20 2.71 -0.17 13.87
N THR A 21 3.44 -1.19 14.32
CA THR A 21 3.65 -2.40 13.52
C THR A 21 2.37 -3.24 13.44
N GLU A 22 1.60 -3.31 14.53
CA GLU A 22 0.28 -3.97 14.55
C GLU A 22 -0.68 -3.32 13.52
N LYS A 23 -0.70 -1.99 13.43
CA LYS A 23 -1.55 -1.27 12.46
C LYS A 23 -1.13 -1.50 11.00
N ILE A 24 0.18 -1.61 10.73
CA ILE A 24 0.67 -1.93 9.38
C ILE A 24 0.18 -3.31 8.97
N GLU A 25 0.32 -4.31 9.84
CA GLU A 25 -0.13 -5.69 9.58
C GLU A 25 -1.64 -5.78 9.37
N GLU A 26 -2.42 -5.03 10.15
CA GLU A 26 -3.87 -4.95 10.00
C GLU A 26 -4.27 -4.38 8.63
N GLU A 27 -3.69 -3.26 8.21
CA GLU A 27 -3.97 -2.69 6.89
C GLU A 27 -3.49 -3.60 5.74
N PHE A 28 -2.36 -4.28 5.91
CA PHE A 28 -1.88 -5.24 4.92
C PHE A 28 -2.85 -6.41 4.76
N SER A 29 -3.43 -6.89 5.87
CA SER A 29 -4.46 -7.93 5.87
C SER A 29 -5.74 -7.46 5.18
N LYS A 30 -6.15 -6.21 5.39
CA LYS A 30 -7.27 -5.58 4.65
C LYS A 30 -6.96 -5.48 3.15
N PHE A 31 -5.73 -5.13 2.80
CA PHE A 31 -5.30 -5.04 1.41
C PHE A 31 -5.32 -6.41 0.72
N GLN A 32 -4.86 -7.45 1.41
CA GLN A 32 -4.87 -8.83 0.91
C GLN A 32 -6.30 -9.38 0.76
N THR A 33 -7.21 -9.04 1.68
CA THR A 33 -8.63 -9.40 1.53
C THR A 33 -9.31 -8.65 0.39
N TRP A 34 -8.92 -7.39 0.14
CA TRP A 34 -9.36 -6.62 -1.03
C TRP A 34 -8.85 -7.22 -2.34
N GLU A 35 -7.56 -7.56 -2.43
CA GLU A 35 -6.95 -8.19 -3.61
C GLU A 35 -7.65 -9.51 -3.96
N ASN A 36 -7.98 -10.31 -2.94
CA ASN A 36 -8.68 -11.58 -3.10
C ASN A 36 -10.20 -11.42 -3.34
N SER A 37 -10.74 -10.21 -3.22
CA SER A 37 -12.14 -9.94 -3.49
C SER A 37 -12.39 -9.89 -5.01
N ALA A 38 -13.36 -10.66 -5.49
CA ALA A 38 -13.73 -10.69 -6.91
C ALA A 38 -14.47 -9.43 -7.40
N SER A 39 -14.65 -8.42 -6.54
CA SER A 39 -15.52 -7.26 -6.80
C SER A 39 -14.72 -6.07 -7.35
N SER A 40 -14.81 -5.84 -8.66
CA SER A 40 -14.20 -4.68 -9.34
C SER A 40 -15.11 -3.44 -9.34
N THR A 41 -15.71 -3.09 -8.20
CA THR A 41 -16.54 -1.88 -8.09
C THR A 41 -15.68 -0.63 -7.90
N ALA A 42 -16.22 0.54 -8.28
CA ALA A 42 -15.54 1.82 -8.04
C ALA A 42 -15.30 2.07 -6.54
N GLU A 43 -16.24 1.65 -5.70
CA GLU A 43 -16.11 1.71 -4.24
C GLU A 43 -14.99 0.79 -3.73
N ALA A 44 -14.89 -0.44 -4.24
CA ALA A 44 -13.79 -1.33 -3.88
C ALA A 44 -12.44 -0.71 -4.27
N VAL A 45 -12.32 -0.13 -5.48
CA VAL A 45 -11.10 0.58 -5.90
C VAL A 45 -10.80 1.75 -4.96
N TYR A 46 -11.80 2.57 -4.61
CA TYR A 46 -11.63 3.68 -3.67
C TYR A 46 -11.13 3.22 -2.30
N ASN A 47 -11.69 2.13 -1.76
CA ASN A 47 -11.27 1.56 -0.48
C ASN A 47 -9.84 1.00 -0.54
N GLY A 48 -9.45 0.36 -1.65
CA GLY A 48 -8.07 -0.07 -1.88
C GLY A 48 -7.09 1.11 -1.88
N LEU A 49 -7.43 2.22 -2.55
CA LEU A 49 -6.64 3.45 -2.55
C LEU A 49 -6.53 4.09 -1.15
N LEU A 50 -7.60 4.01 -0.36
CA LEU A 50 -7.59 4.48 1.02
C LEU A 50 -6.66 3.62 1.88
N GLY A 51 -6.71 2.30 1.74
CA GLY A 51 -5.78 1.39 2.42
C GLY A 51 -4.31 1.67 2.05
N LEU A 52 -4.02 1.91 0.78
CA LEU A 52 -2.67 2.29 0.32
C LEU A 52 -2.15 3.56 1.01
N ARG A 53 -3.03 4.56 1.16
CA ARG A 53 -2.71 5.81 1.87
C ARG A 53 -2.40 5.53 3.35
N GLU A 54 -3.20 4.70 4.02
CA GLU A 54 -2.99 4.39 5.43
C GLU A 54 -1.70 3.61 5.65
N VAL A 55 -1.37 2.64 4.78
CA VAL A 55 -0.09 1.93 4.80
C VAL A 55 1.08 2.90 4.68
N HIS A 56 1.04 3.82 3.71
CA HIS A 56 2.07 4.86 3.56
C HIS A 56 2.20 5.71 4.83
N ARG A 57 1.07 6.12 5.43
CA ARG A 57 1.07 6.90 6.68
C ARG A 57 1.72 6.13 7.82
N TYR A 58 1.34 4.88 8.05
CA TYR A 58 1.90 4.08 9.14
C TYR A 58 3.38 3.77 8.97
N ILE A 59 3.82 3.53 7.74
CA ILE A 59 5.25 3.41 7.42
C ILE A 59 5.98 4.70 7.77
N SER A 60 5.44 5.85 7.36
CA SER A 60 6.04 7.15 7.66
C SER A 60 6.11 7.40 9.17
N ASP A 61 5.03 7.13 9.89
CA ASP A 61 4.97 7.24 11.36
C ASP A 61 6.04 6.34 12.02
N LEU A 62 6.16 5.08 11.57
CA LEU A 62 7.14 4.13 12.08
C LEU A 62 8.58 4.57 11.81
N LEU A 63 8.88 5.08 10.61
CA LEU A 63 10.21 5.55 10.24
C LEU A 63 10.61 6.81 10.99
N ASN A 64 9.65 7.65 11.37
CA ASN A 64 9.88 8.87 12.15
C ASN A 64 10.05 8.62 13.66
N LEU A 65 9.86 7.39 14.15
CA LEU A 65 10.10 7.08 15.55
C LEU A 65 11.59 7.20 15.91
N PRO A 66 11.95 7.87 17.03
CA PRO A 66 13.33 7.97 17.48
C PRO A 66 14.02 6.62 17.65
N GLN A 67 13.27 5.60 18.11
CA GLN A 67 13.77 4.24 18.28
C GLN A 67 14.11 3.60 16.94
N THR A 68 13.27 3.78 15.93
CA THR A 68 13.50 3.29 14.58
C THR A 68 14.72 3.96 13.97
N LEU A 69 14.81 5.29 14.02
CA LEU A 69 15.96 6.04 13.52
C LEU A 69 17.26 5.65 14.22
N GLN A 70 17.22 5.45 15.54
CA GLN A 70 18.39 5.00 16.30
C GLN A 70 18.79 3.57 15.91
N ALA A 71 17.83 2.66 15.73
CA ALA A 71 18.09 1.29 15.29
C ALA A 71 18.70 1.28 13.88
N LEU A 72 18.16 2.09 12.96
CA LEU A 72 18.69 2.26 11.59
C LEU A 72 20.12 2.81 11.61
N SER A 73 20.41 3.82 12.45
CA SER A 73 21.76 4.41 12.55
C SER A 73 22.82 3.44 13.11
N LYS A 74 22.39 2.49 13.96
CA LYS A 74 23.25 1.48 14.56
C LYS A 74 23.35 0.21 13.71
N CYS A 75 22.49 0.08 12.70
CA CYS A 75 22.49 -1.06 11.81
C CYS A 75 23.73 -0.98 10.89
N GLN A 76 24.69 -1.88 11.10
CA GLN A 76 25.83 -2.04 10.21
C GLN A 76 25.52 -2.94 9.01
N ASP A 77 24.35 -3.59 9.00
CA ASP A 77 23.92 -4.47 7.92
C ASP A 77 23.39 -3.65 6.73
N LYS A 78 24.32 -3.22 5.89
CA LYS A 78 24.02 -2.50 4.65
C LYS A 78 23.06 -3.28 3.75
N LYS A 79 23.16 -4.61 3.73
CA LYS A 79 22.32 -5.45 2.88
C LYS A 79 20.86 -5.39 3.32
N TRP A 80 20.61 -5.45 4.62
CA TRP A 80 19.25 -5.32 5.15
C TRP A 80 18.65 -3.93 4.89
N VAL A 81 19.46 -2.87 5.01
CA VAL A 81 19.04 -1.50 4.68
C VAL A 81 18.68 -1.37 3.19
N ASP A 82 19.52 -1.91 2.30
CA ASP A 82 19.29 -1.90 0.86
C ASP A 82 18.02 -2.67 0.48
N GLU A 83 17.78 -3.84 1.08
CA GLU A 83 16.56 -4.64 0.86
C GLU A 83 15.28 -3.90 1.28
N ILE A 84 15.34 -3.18 2.39
CA ILE A 84 14.21 -2.35 2.85
C ILE A 84 13.97 -1.19 1.90
N LEU A 85 15.04 -0.51 1.48
CA LEU A 85 14.94 0.60 0.55
C LEU A 85 14.37 0.14 -0.81
N ASP A 86 14.80 -1.01 -1.34
CA ASP A 86 14.25 -1.59 -2.57
C ASP A 86 12.74 -1.83 -2.45
N LYS A 87 12.28 -2.40 -1.32
CA LYS A 87 10.85 -2.64 -1.07
C LYS A 87 10.07 -1.32 -1.01
N PHE A 88 10.62 -0.28 -0.38
CA PHE A 88 9.97 1.04 -0.34
C PHE A 88 9.95 1.72 -1.71
N MET A 89 11.01 1.60 -2.51
CA MET A 89 11.01 2.11 -3.89
C MET A 89 9.90 1.46 -4.71
N ARG A 90 9.78 0.13 -4.68
CA ARG A 90 8.69 -0.59 -5.36
C ARG A 90 7.30 -0.13 -4.89
N PHE A 91 7.14 0.12 -3.59
CA PHE A 91 5.89 0.67 -3.05
C PHE A 91 5.56 2.06 -3.64
N LEU A 92 6.56 2.92 -3.77
CA LEU A 92 6.41 4.25 -4.39
C LEU A 92 6.08 4.14 -5.88
N ASP A 93 6.70 3.21 -6.61
CA ASP A 93 6.41 2.96 -8.03
C ASP A 93 4.94 2.54 -8.23
N ILE A 94 4.40 1.71 -7.32
CA ILE A 94 2.97 1.34 -7.31
C ILE A 94 2.10 2.57 -7.08
N CYS A 95 2.47 3.44 -6.12
CA CYS A 95 1.74 4.68 -5.84
C CYS A 95 1.77 5.63 -7.04
N GLU A 96 2.89 5.73 -7.74
CA GLU A 96 3.04 6.53 -8.96
C GLU A 96 2.17 6.00 -10.09
N THR A 97 2.26 4.71 -10.40
CA THR A 97 1.44 4.05 -11.42
C THR A 97 -0.05 4.25 -11.12
N THR A 98 -0.44 4.08 -9.86
CA THR A 98 -1.82 4.30 -9.40
C THR A 98 -2.27 5.74 -9.62
N ARG A 99 -1.43 6.72 -9.27
CA ARG A 99 -1.71 8.15 -9.48
C ARG A 99 -1.88 8.49 -10.95
N GLU A 100 -1.04 7.91 -11.82
CA GLU A 100 -1.14 8.09 -13.27
C GLU A 100 -2.47 7.53 -13.81
N LEU A 101 -2.82 6.29 -13.44
CA LEU A 101 -4.07 5.64 -13.86
C LEU A 101 -5.31 6.45 -13.42
N VAL A 102 -5.33 6.94 -12.19
CA VAL A 102 -6.42 7.79 -11.67
C VAL A 102 -6.50 9.11 -12.45
N SER A 103 -5.35 9.68 -12.84
CA SER A 103 -5.29 10.91 -13.61
C SER A 103 -5.84 10.73 -15.03
N GLN A 104 -5.45 9.64 -15.71
CA GLN A 104 -5.99 9.27 -17.02
C GLN A 104 -7.51 9.02 -16.95
N PHE A 105 -7.98 8.30 -15.93
CA PHE A 105 -9.41 8.07 -15.73
C PHE A 105 -10.18 9.39 -15.56
N LYS A 106 -9.65 10.34 -14.78
CA LYS A 106 -10.25 11.66 -14.57
C LYS A 106 -10.38 12.46 -15.87
N GLU A 107 -9.38 12.41 -16.74
CA GLU A 107 -9.44 13.07 -18.06
C GLU A 107 -10.57 12.50 -18.91
N ILE A 108 -10.70 11.17 -18.93
CA ILE A 108 -11.70 10.50 -19.75
C ILE A 108 -13.12 10.73 -19.24
N VAL A 109 -13.31 10.77 -17.91
CA VAL A 109 -14.59 11.17 -17.33
C VAL A 109 -14.98 12.58 -17.81
N LYS A 110 -14.03 13.53 -17.87
CA LYS A 110 -14.30 14.87 -18.39
C LYS A 110 -14.64 14.86 -19.87
N ASP A 111 -13.94 14.06 -20.67
CA ASP A 111 -14.19 13.95 -22.12
C ASP A 111 -15.56 13.34 -22.42
N VAL A 112 -15.90 12.26 -21.74
CA VAL A 112 -17.23 11.61 -21.79
C VAL A 112 -18.32 12.61 -21.42
N GLN A 113 -18.16 13.34 -20.30
CA GLN A 113 -19.11 14.38 -19.89
C GLN A 113 -19.24 15.50 -20.93
N SER A 114 -18.12 15.93 -21.54
CA SER A 114 -18.10 16.95 -22.59
C SER A 114 -18.84 16.49 -23.85
N LEU A 115 -18.63 15.25 -24.29
CA LEU A 115 -19.32 14.64 -25.43
C LEU A 115 -20.82 14.51 -25.17
N LEU A 116 -21.20 14.06 -23.97
CA LEU A 116 -22.60 13.95 -23.57
C LEU A 116 -23.29 15.32 -23.59
N ARG A 117 -22.66 16.36 -23.04
CA ARG A 117 -23.17 17.74 -23.07
C ARG A 117 -23.37 18.26 -24.50
N ARG A 118 -22.50 17.85 -25.44
CA ARG A 118 -22.60 18.20 -26.87
C ARG A 118 -23.60 17.33 -27.65
N ARG A 119 -24.42 16.51 -26.97
CA ARG A 119 -25.36 15.55 -27.57
C ARG A 119 -24.67 14.53 -28.49
N LYS A 120 -23.41 14.15 -28.18
CA LYS A 120 -22.62 13.14 -28.89
C LYS A 120 -22.49 11.85 -28.06
N GLY A 121 -23.63 11.24 -27.73
CA GLY A 121 -23.70 10.06 -26.85
C GLY A 121 -22.90 8.85 -27.35
N ASP A 122 -23.02 8.51 -28.64
CA ASP A 122 -22.36 7.33 -29.21
C ASP A 122 -20.82 7.42 -29.18
N LEU A 123 -20.28 8.62 -29.44
CA LEU A 123 -18.85 8.93 -29.30
C LEU A 123 -18.38 8.82 -27.85
N SER A 124 -19.23 9.17 -26.89
CA SER A 124 -18.93 9.06 -25.46
C SER A 124 -18.80 7.61 -25.01
N ILE A 125 -19.71 6.72 -25.46
CA ILE A 125 -19.71 5.30 -25.11
C ILE A 125 -18.50 4.60 -25.74
N THR A 126 -18.20 4.89 -27.00
CA THR A 126 -17.05 4.31 -27.71
C THR A 126 -15.71 4.71 -27.09
N ASN A 127 -15.54 5.97 -26.68
CA ASN A 127 -14.33 6.43 -25.99
C ASN A 127 -14.13 5.78 -24.61
N TYR A 128 -15.18 5.69 -23.80
CA TYR A 128 -15.08 5.02 -22.50
C TYR A 128 -14.73 3.52 -22.64
N THR A 129 -15.35 2.85 -23.60
CA THR A 129 -15.12 1.41 -23.82
C THR A 129 -13.73 1.10 -24.39
N SER A 130 -13.19 1.94 -25.28
CA SER A 130 -11.83 1.78 -25.81
C SER A 130 -10.78 1.96 -24.72
N PHE A 131 -10.95 2.98 -23.86
CA PHE A 131 -10.07 3.20 -22.72
C PHE A 131 -10.08 2.03 -21.73
N ARG A 132 -11.27 1.55 -21.35
CA ARG A 132 -11.39 0.39 -20.47
C ARG A 132 -10.65 -0.84 -21.02
N LYS A 133 -10.69 -1.04 -22.35
CA LYS A 133 -9.94 -2.13 -23.01
C LYS A 133 -8.43 -1.90 -22.92
N LYS A 134 -7.98 -0.66 -23.13
CA LYS A 134 -6.56 -0.27 -22.99
C LYS A 134 -6.05 -0.50 -21.57
N MET A 135 -6.73 0.01 -20.54
CA MET A 135 -6.32 -0.21 -19.14
C MET A 135 -6.21 -1.68 -18.78
N LYS A 136 -7.16 -2.52 -19.25
CA LYS A 136 -7.10 -3.97 -19.03
C LYS A 136 -5.92 -4.66 -19.73
N LYS A 137 -5.40 -4.08 -20.81
CA LYS A 137 -4.21 -4.57 -21.49
C LYS A 137 -2.96 -4.15 -20.71
N ASP A 138 -2.90 -2.88 -20.32
CA ASP A 138 -1.75 -2.30 -19.62
C ASP A 138 -1.57 -2.90 -18.21
N ALA A 139 -2.67 -3.27 -17.53
CA ALA A 139 -2.61 -3.96 -16.24
C ALA A 139 -2.17 -5.43 -16.31
N LYS A 140 -1.98 -6.00 -17.52
CA LYS A 140 -1.55 -7.40 -17.73
C LYS A 140 -0.10 -7.52 -18.20
N SER A 141 0.55 -6.42 -18.56
CA SER A 141 1.96 -6.37 -18.95
C SER A 141 2.84 -6.06 -17.76
#